data_AF-A0A8B8HS81-F1
#
_entry.id   AF-A0A8B8HS81-F1
#
_cell.length_a   1.000
_cell.length_b   1.000
_cell.length_c   1.000
_cell.angle_alpha   90.00
_cell.angle_beta   90.00
_cell.angle_gamma   90.00
#
_symmetry.space_group_name_H-M   'P 1'
#
loop_
_entity.id
_entity.type
_entity.pdbx_description
1 polymer ?
#
loop_
_entity_poly.entity_id
_entity_poly.type
_entity_poly.pdbx_seq_one_letter_code
_entity_poly.pdbx_strand_id
1 'polypeptide(L)'
;MSHSHCNHDHSHENLDEIGIQYNLFEKIDIENLQCLNESIDGAGKTVFKPWEKRLDRTQYVESDADEELLFNIPFTGNIKIKGLRISSEDSDSHPAKLRLFKNRPNMTFDDVAMEPDQVFDLQKDSEGVLEYSPKIVTFSSVSHLTMHFPTNFGAENTTIYYIGLRGEWTPGHKHGVTICTYEARPMLEDHKLSNIDSVSKAIQ
;
A
#
# COMPACT_ATOMS: atom_id res chain seq x y z
N MET A 1 12.22 40.87 42.40
CA MET A 1 11.68 41.18 41.06
C MET A 1 11.83 39.93 40.23
N SER A 2 10.68 39.34 39.92
CA SER A 2 10.46 38.15 39.12
C SER A 2 10.87 38.36 37.67
N HIS A 3 11.60 37.42 37.07
CA HIS A 3 11.43 37.09 35.65
C HIS A 3 11.69 35.59 35.45
N SER A 4 10.59 34.84 35.50
CA SER A 4 10.47 33.51 34.91
C SER A 4 10.48 33.68 33.39
N HIS A 5 11.37 32.99 32.69
CA HIS A 5 11.35 32.90 31.23
C HIS A 5 10.93 31.47 30.88
N CYS A 6 9.64 31.29 30.61
CA CYS A 6 9.11 30.08 30.00
C CYS A 6 9.42 30.14 28.50
N ASN A 7 10.31 29.27 28.02
CA ASN A 7 10.41 28.92 26.61
C ASN A 7 9.32 27.90 26.30
N HIS A 8 8.32 28.32 25.54
CA HIS A 8 7.28 27.47 24.99
C HIS A 8 7.17 27.84 23.52
N ASP A 9 7.75 27.02 22.62
CA ASP A 9 7.22 26.71 21.29
C ASP A 9 8.19 25.76 20.54
N HIS A 10 7.87 24.46 20.46
CA HIS A 10 8.62 23.47 19.66
C HIS A 10 7.69 22.46 18.97
N SER A 11 6.40 22.74 18.83
CA SER A 11 5.40 21.79 18.32
C SER A 11 5.11 21.88 16.83
N HIS A 12 5.64 22.88 16.10
CA HIS A 12 5.30 23.08 14.69
C HIS A 12 6.23 22.37 13.69
N GLU A 13 7.53 22.20 13.95
CA GLU A 13 8.44 21.59 12.96
C GLU A 13 8.17 20.08 12.73
N ASN A 14 7.60 19.38 13.71
CA ASN A 14 7.35 17.95 13.61
C ASN A 14 6.15 17.61 12.71
N LEU A 15 5.16 18.50 12.64
CA LEU A 15 3.92 18.26 11.89
C LEU A 15 4.12 18.31 10.38
N ASP A 16 4.94 19.26 9.91
CA ASP A 16 5.27 19.40 8.49
C ASP A 16 6.09 18.21 7.99
N GLU A 17 7.04 17.73 8.81
CA GLU A 17 7.84 16.55 8.50
C GLU A 17 6.99 15.28 8.45
N ILE A 18 5.97 15.14 9.31
CA ILE A 18 5.00 14.04 9.24
C ILE A 18 4.13 14.15 7.99
N GLY A 19 3.64 15.35 7.64
CA GLY A 19 2.84 15.57 6.45
C GLY A 19 3.55 15.12 5.16
N ILE A 20 4.84 15.42 5.05
CA ILE A 20 5.69 15.00 3.92
C ILE A 20 5.81 13.47 3.83
N GLN A 21 5.81 12.78 4.97
CA GLN A 21 5.92 11.33 5.00
C GLN A 21 4.63 10.60 4.55
N TYR A 22 3.47 11.23 4.75
CA TYR A 22 2.15 10.70 4.36
C TYR A 22 1.71 11.20 2.98
N ASN A 23 2.55 10.99 1.96
CA ASN A 23 2.33 11.48 0.59
C ASN A 23 1.78 10.41 -0.37
N LEU A 24 1.65 9.15 0.05
CA LEU A 24 1.28 8.06 -0.86
C LEU A 24 -0.14 8.22 -1.42
N PHE A 25 -1.00 9.00 -0.77
CA PHE A 25 -2.34 9.31 -1.27
C PHE A 25 -2.30 9.97 -2.66
N GLU A 26 -1.27 10.77 -2.98
CA GLU A 26 -1.09 11.39 -4.29
C GLU A 26 -0.75 10.39 -5.40
N LYS A 27 -0.35 9.16 -5.02
CA LYS A 27 0.04 8.09 -5.94
C LYS A 27 -1.04 7.03 -6.10
N ILE A 28 -2.16 7.19 -5.41
CA ILE A 28 -3.36 6.36 -5.57
C ILE A 28 -4.03 6.74 -6.89
N ASP A 29 -4.45 5.74 -7.65
CA ASP A 29 -5.34 5.93 -8.78
C ASP A 29 -6.78 6.03 -8.27
N ILE A 30 -7.19 7.25 -7.92
CA ILE A 30 -8.50 7.54 -7.31
C ILE A 30 -9.66 7.22 -8.26
N GLU A 31 -9.43 7.30 -9.58
CA GLU A 31 -10.45 7.00 -10.59
C GLU A 31 -10.83 5.52 -10.53
N ASN A 32 -9.82 4.64 -10.46
CA ASN A 32 -9.99 3.18 -10.40
C ASN A 32 -10.11 2.62 -8.97
N LEU A 33 -10.03 3.46 -7.93
CA LEU A 33 -10.28 3.04 -6.56
C LEU A 33 -11.73 2.57 -6.41
N GLN A 34 -11.91 1.42 -5.75
CA GLN A 34 -13.21 0.88 -5.45
C GLN A 34 -13.36 0.68 -3.95
N CYS A 35 -14.49 1.11 -3.40
CA CYS A 35 -14.90 0.80 -2.04
C CYS A 35 -16.19 -0.02 -2.12
N LEU A 36 -16.24 -1.17 -1.43
CA LEU A 36 -17.40 -2.02 -1.35
C LEU A 36 -18.07 -1.85 0.02
N ASN A 37 -19.40 -1.95 0.00
CA ASN A 37 -20.29 -1.72 1.15
C ASN A 37 -20.27 -0.28 1.68
N GLU A 38 -19.93 0.72 0.85
CA GLU A 38 -20.09 2.14 1.21
C GLU A 38 -21.55 2.59 1.01
N SER A 39 -22.10 3.36 1.96
CA SER A 39 -23.48 3.86 1.89
C SER A 39 -23.67 4.92 0.79
N ILE A 40 -22.64 5.72 0.53
CA ILE A 40 -22.64 6.72 -0.55
C ILE A 40 -21.55 6.32 -1.54
N ASP A 41 -21.94 6.11 -2.80
CA ASP A 41 -21.02 5.80 -3.90
C ASP A 41 -19.92 6.85 -4.02
N GLY A 42 -18.67 6.39 -3.97
CA GLY A 42 -17.48 7.23 -4.07
C GLY A 42 -17.05 7.91 -2.76
N ALA A 43 -17.76 7.71 -1.64
CA ALA A 43 -17.36 8.27 -0.34
C ALA A 43 -16.01 7.74 0.13
N GLY A 44 -15.72 6.46 -0.12
CA GLY A 44 -14.45 5.80 0.19
C GLY A 44 -13.25 6.38 -0.56
N LYS A 45 -13.46 7.16 -1.63
CA LYS A 45 -12.37 7.92 -2.29
C LYS A 45 -11.97 9.16 -1.51
N THR A 46 -12.90 9.74 -0.76
CA THR A 46 -12.72 11.04 -0.08
C THR A 46 -11.93 10.95 1.22
N VAL A 47 -11.79 9.74 1.80
CA VAL A 47 -11.03 9.52 3.03
C VAL A 47 -9.51 9.52 2.83
N PHE A 48 -9.06 9.40 1.57
CA PHE A 48 -7.65 9.55 1.21
C PHE A 48 -7.34 11.03 0.95
N LYS A 49 -6.85 11.72 1.96
CA LYS A 49 -6.57 13.16 1.92
C LYS A 49 -5.20 13.49 2.55
N PRO A 50 -4.68 14.72 2.39
CA PRO A 50 -3.44 15.13 3.03
C PRO A 50 -3.53 15.10 4.57
N TRP A 51 -2.40 14.87 5.23
CA TRP A 51 -2.29 14.85 6.69
C TRP A 51 -2.84 16.11 7.39
N GLU A 52 -2.70 17.27 6.75
CA GLU A 52 -3.21 18.56 7.25
C GLU A 52 -4.74 18.57 7.39
N LYS A 53 -5.44 17.82 6.52
CA LYS A 53 -6.91 17.71 6.50
C LYS A 53 -7.43 16.50 7.26
N ARG A 54 -6.60 15.80 8.03
CA ARG A 54 -7.02 14.58 8.75
C ARG A 54 -8.19 14.82 9.74
N LEU A 55 -8.24 16.00 10.35
CA LEU A 55 -9.27 16.40 11.31
C LEU A 55 -10.54 16.93 10.64
N ASP A 56 -10.54 17.08 9.32
CA ASP A 56 -11.72 17.47 8.57
C ASP A 56 -12.71 16.30 8.55
N ARG A 57 -13.85 16.45 9.23
CA ARG A 57 -14.91 15.44 9.30
C ARG A 57 -16.04 15.67 8.30
N THR A 58 -15.88 16.59 7.35
CA THR A 58 -16.92 16.89 6.34
C THR A 58 -17.06 15.76 5.33
N GLN A 59 -15.96 15.03 5.09
CA GLN A 59 -15.88 13.89 4.19
C GLN A 59 -15.57 12.63 4.99
N TYR A 60 -16.41 11.62 4.82
CA TYR A 60 -16.31 10.34 5.50
C TYR A 60 -16.91 9.25 4.63
N VAL A 61 -16.53 8.02 4.92
CA VAL A 61 -17.18 6.82 4.39
C VAL A 61 -17.85 6.11 5.56
N GLU A 62 -19.06 5.65 5.31
CA GLU A 62 -19.86 4.87 6.25
C GLU A 62 -20.32 3.61 5.54
N SER A 63 -20.37 2.50 6.24
CA SER A 63 -20.88 1.25 5.69
C SER A 63 -22.40 1.28 5.54
N ASP A 64 -22.98 0.55 4.57
CA ASP A 64 -24.42 0.63 4.29
C ASP A 64 -25.24 -0.45 5.02
N ALA A 65 -24.88 -1.72 4.82
CA ALA A 65 -25.68 -2.86 5.27
C ALA A 65 -25.25 -3.42 6.62
N ASP A 66 -23.95 -3.44 6.87
CA ASP A 66 -23.30 -4.05 8.02
C ASP A 66 -21.97 -3.35 8.31
N GLU A 67 -21.26 -3.73 9.36
CA GLU A 67 -20.00 -3.11 9.78
C GLU A 67 -18.81 -3.34 8.82
N GLU A 68 -18.94 -4.23 7.83
CA GLU A 68 -17.83 -4.63 6.97
C GLU A 68 -17.56 -3.59 5.86
N LEU A 69 -16.29 -3.20 5.66
CA LEU A 69 -15.85 -2.35 4.55
C LEU A 69 -14.66 -2.96 3.82
N LEU A 70 -14.61 -2.80 2.50
CA LEU A 70 -13.49 -3.28 1.68
C LEU A 70 -13.06 -2.21 0.68
N PHE A 71 -11.78 -1.85 0.74
CA PHE A 71 -11.17 -0.88 -0.18
C PHE A 71 -10.19 -1.59 -1.09
N ASN A 72 -10.38 -1.48 -2.39
CA ASN A 72 -9.42 -1.89 -3.42
C ASN A 72 -8.70 -0.64 -3.93
N ILE A 73 -7.42 -0.51 -3.58
CA ILE A 73 -6.63 0.70 -3.79
C ILE A 73 -5.54 0.40 -4.84
N PRO A 74 -5.77 0.74 -6.12
CA PRO A 74 -4.73 0.71 -7.14
C PRO A 74 -3.76 1.88 -6.97
N PHE A 75 -2.48 1.62 -7.19
CA PHE A 75 -1.44 2.65 -7.23
C PHE A 75 -0.91 2.86 -8.64
N THR A 76 -0.52 4.09 -8.94
CA THR A 76 0.08 4.51 -10.22
C THR A 76 1.49 3.94 -10.46
N GLY A 77 2.06 3.26 -9.46
CA GLY A 77 3.38 2.65 -9.53
C GLY A 77 3.57 1.67 -8.37
N ASN A 78 4.82 1.26 -8.16
CA ASN A 78 5.13 0.34 -7.09
C ASN A 78 5.44 1.11 -5.81
N ILE A 79 4.75 0.80 -4.71
CA ILE A 79 4.97 1.41 -3.41
C ILE A 79 5.58 0.43 -2.42
N LYS A 80 6.34 0.98 -1.47
CA LYS A 80 6.78 0.34 -0.24
C LYS A 80 6.06 0.99 0.92
N ILE A 81 5.16 0.27 1.58
CA ILE A 81 4.41 0.77 2.72
C ILE A 81 5.27 0.63 3.98
N LYS A 82 5.46 1.74 4.70
CA LYS A 82 6.20 1.80 5.98
C LYS A 82 5.28 2.04 7.17
N GLY A 83 4.17 2.75 6.96
CA GLY A 83 3.19 3.04 8.00
C GLY A 83 1.82 3.32 7.43
N LEU A 84 0.79 3.08 8.23
CA LEU A 84 -0.59 3.44 7.93
C LEU A 84 -1.22 4.05 9.18
N ARG A 85 -2.13 5.00 8.95
CA ARG A 85 -2.92 5.67 9.99
C ARG A 85 -4.37 5.64 9.58
N ILE A 86 -5.23 5.42 10.55
CA ILE A 86 -6.67 5.42 10.36
C ILE A 86 -7.24 6.36 11.42
N SER A 87 -8.11 7.25 11.00
CA SER A 87 -8.92 8.06 11.91
C SER A 87 -10.39 7.82 11.62
N SER A 88 -11.13 7.59 12.68
CA SER A 88 -12.56 7.31 12.67
C SER A 88 -13.21 8.01 13.87
N GLU A 89 -14.49 7.79 14.10
CA GLU A 89 -15.22 8.38 15.23
C GLU A 89 -14.74 7.78 16.55
N ASP A 90 -14.81 8.56 17.63
CA ASP A 90 -14.59 8.06 19.00
C ASP A 90 -15.81 7.30 19.53
N SER A 91 -16.46 6.50 18.67
CA SER A 91 -17.67 5.73 18.96
C SER A 91 -17.41 4.24 18.75
N ASP A 92 -18.44 3.41 18.92
CA ASP A 92 -18.33 1.98 18.62
C ASP A 92 -18.28 1.68 17.11
N SER A 93 -18.56 2.69 16.27
CA SER A 93 -18.43 2.66 14.80
C SER A 93 -16.98 2.69 14.32
N HIS A 94 -16.01 2.80 15.24
CA HIS A 94 -14.60 2.73 14.90
C HIS A 94 -14.23 1.31 14.44
N PRO A 95 -13.49 1.14 13.33
CA PRO A 95 -13.05 -0.19 12.93
C PRO A 95 -12.12 -0.78 13.99
N ALA A 96 -12.35 -2.03 14.39
CA ALA A 96 -11.56 -2.72 15.42
C ALA A 96 -10.47 -3.62 14.82
N LYS A 97 -10.61 -3.99 13.54
CA LYS A 97 -9.65 -4.85 12.85
C LYS A 97 -9.41 -4.36 11.44
N LEU A 98 -8.16 -4.46 11.01
CA LEU A 98 -7.74 -4.23 9.64
C LEU A 98 -7.01 -5.46 9.12
N ARG A 99 -7.46 -5.98 7.98
CA ARG A 99 -6.77 -7.01 7.21
C ARG A 99 -6.22 -6.38 5.93
N LEU A 100 -4.95 -6.65 5.65
CA LEU A 100 -4.28 -6.17 4.46
C LEU A 100 -4.01 -7.32 3.51
N PHE A 101 -4.30 -7.09 2.24
CA PHE A 101 -3.94 -7.98 1.15
C PHE A 101 -3.14 -7.23 0.10
N LYS A 102 -2.06 -7.84 -0.35
CA LYS A 102 -1.11 -7.24 -1.29
C LYS A 102 -1.30 -7.82 -2.68
N ASN A 103 -1.28 -6.95 -3.69
CA ASN A 103 -1.26 -7.28 -5.12
C ASN A 103 -2.41 -8.18 -5.57
N ARG A 104 -3.60 -7.99 -4.97
CA ARG A 104 -4.83 -8.66 -5.36
C ARG A 104 -5.83 -7.61 -5.85
N PRO A 105 -5.91 -7.35 -7.17
CA PRO A 105 -6.87 -6.41 -7.71
C PRO A 105 -8.30 -6.96 -7.59
N ASN A 106 -9.28 -6.07 -7.44
CA ASN A 106 -10.72 -6.38 -7.49
C ASN A 106 -11.17 -7.46 -6.48
N MET A 107 -10.63 -7.45 -5.25
CA MET A 107 -11.10 -8.37 -4.22
C MET A 107 -12.55 -8.08 -3.84
N THR A 108 -13.30 -9.15 -3.61
CA THR A 108 -14.67 -9.15 -3.10
C THR A 108 -14.73 -9.73 -1.70
N PHE A 109 -15.90 -9.68 -1.04
CA PHE A 109 -16.11 -10.28 0.29
C PHE A 109 -15.98 -11.81 0.29
N ASP A 110 -16.10 -12.49 -0.86
CA ASP A 110 -15.80 -13.92 -0.94
C ASP A 110 -14.27 -14.18 -0.88
N ASP A 111 -13.46 -13.27 -1.42
CA ASP A 111 -12.00 -13.40 -1.47
C ASP A 111 -11.34 -13.13 -0.10
N VAL A 112 -12.02 -12.42 0.81
CA VAL A 112 -11.47 -12.10 2.16
C VAL A 112 -11.38 -13.31 3.07
N ALA A 113 -11.97 -14.46 2.68
CA ALA A 113 -11.81 -15.74 3.36
C ALA A 113 -10.37 -16.30 3.23
N MET A 114 -9.61 -15.81 2.25
CA MET A 114 -8.20 -16.16 2.10
C MET A 114 -7.35 -15.61 3.25
N GLU A 115 -6.16 -16.19 3.46
CA GLU A 115 -5.22 -15.68 4.44
C GLU A 115 -4.76 -14.24 4.06
N PRO A 116 -4.94 -13.25 4.96
CA PRO A 116 -4.43 -11.91 4.76
C PRO A 116 -2.91 -11.85 4.94
N ASP A 117 -2.23 -10.99 4.18
CA ASP A 117 -0.78 -10.78 4.28
C ASP A 117 -0.38 -10.22 5.65
N GLN A 118 -1.24 -9.39 6.24
CA GLN A 118 -1.07 -8.88 7.60
C GLN A 118 -2.41 -8.48 8.21
N VAL A 119 -2.53 -8.67 9.52
CA VAL A 119 -3.70 -8.26 10.32
C VAL A 119 -3.24 -7.31 11.41
N PHE A 120 -4.04 -6.29 11.67
CA PHE A 120 -3.89 -5.35 12.78
C PHE A 120 -5.16 -5.30 13.60
N ASP A 121 -5.01 -5.35 14.92
CA ASP A 121 -6.05 -4.96 15.85
C ASP A 121 -5.94 -3.45 16.07
N LEU A 122 -6.98 -2.74 15.65
CA LEU A 122 -7.06 -1.29 15.71
C LEU A 122 -7.53 -0.85 17.10
N GLN A 123 -7.21 0.38 17.45
CA GLN A 123 -7.70 1.04 18.67
C GLN A 123 -8.47 2.28 18.27
N LYS A 124 -9.41 2.69 19.11
CA LYS A 124 -10.18 3.91 18.90
C LYS A 124 -9.24 5.10 18.87
N ASP A 125 -9.21 5.80 17.73
CA ASP A 125 -8.38 6.96 17.51
C ASP A 125 -9.09 8.00 16.63
N SER A 126 -9.62 9.02 17.29
CA SER A 126 -10.33 10.11 16.64
C SER A 126 -9.44 11.25 16.13
N GLU A 127 -8.14 11.20 16.46
CA GLU A 127 -7.15 12.20 16.04
C GLU A 127 -6.19 11.66 14.96
N GLY A 128 -6.17 10.34 14.73
CA GLY A 128 -5.32 9.67 13.75
C GLY A 128 -3.83 9.72 14.14
N VAL A 129 -3.53 9.68 15.44
CA VAL A 129 -2.19 9.72 16.02
C VAL A 129 -1.52 8.34 15.97
N LEU A 130 -2.30 7.26 16.07
CA LEU A 130 -1.80 5.90 16.10
C LEU A 130 -1.32 5.45 14.73
N GLU A 131 -0.03 5.12 14.65
CA GLU A 131 0.61 4.58 13.46
C GLU A 131 0.77 3.07 13.55
N TYR A 132 0.23 2.37 12.57
CA TYR A 132 0.41 0.94 12.39
C TYR A 132 1.48 0.69 11.34
N SER A 133 2.54 -0.04 11.70
CA SER A 133 3.67 -0.30 10.81
C SER A 133 3.57 -1.71 10.22
N PRO A 134 3.26 -1.86 8.92
CA PRO A 134 3.30 -3.16 8.26
C PRO A 134 4.72 -3.69 8.11
N LYS A 135 4.84 -5.01 7.96
CA LYS A 135 6.11 -5.68 7.71
C LYS A 135 6.64 -5.20 6.35
N ILE A 136 7.65 -4.33 6.39
CA ILE A 136 8.24 -3.72 5.19
C ILE A 136 8.67 -4.77 4.17
N VAL A 137 9.19 -5.92 4.63
CA VAL A 137 9.59 -7.04 3.75
C VAL A 137 8.42 -7.53 2.89
N THR A 138 7.23 -7.67 3.49
CA THR A 138 6.01 -8.10 2.82
C THR A 138 5.49 -6.99 1.91
N PHE A 139 5.42 -5.76 2.42
CA PHE A 139 4.83 -4.61 1.71
C PHE A 139 5.87 -3.73 1.00
N SER A 140 6.96 -4.32 0.51
CA SER A 140 8.04 -3.62 -0.21
C SER A 140 7.75 -3.34 -1.68
N SER A 141 6.81 -4.08 -2.25
CA SER A 141 6.48 -4.05 -3.68
C SER A 141 4.98 -4.24 -3.90
N VAL A 142 4.22 -3.17 -3.63
CA VAL A 142 2.76 -3.16 -3.71
C VAL A 142 2.32 -2.30 -4.89
N SER A 143 1.54 -2.87 -5.79
CA SER A 143 0.87 -2.19 -6.91
C SER A 143 -0.62 -1.99 -6.64
N HIS A 144 -1.21 -2.92 -5.90
CA HIS A 144 -2.61 -2.91 -5.47
C HIS A 144 -2.64 -3.29 -3.99
N LEU A 145 -3.33 -2.50 -3.17
CA LEU A 145 -3.56 -2.79 -1.77
C LEU A 145 -5.05 -2.96 -1.55
N THR A 146 -5.44 -4.08 -0.95
CA THR A 146 -6.79 -4.24 -0.43
C THR A 146 -6.76 -4.05 1.09
N MET A 147 -7.58 -3.13 1.58
CA MET A 147 -7.80 -2.92 3.01
C MET A 147 -9.21 -3.41 3.35
N HIS A 148 -9.30 -4.40 4.23
CA HIS A 148 -10.55 -4.99 4.65
C HIS A 148 -10.76 -4.75 6.14
N PHE A 149 -11.93 -4.21 6.48
CA PHE A 149 -12.36 -3.89 7.84
C PHE A 149 -13.53 -4.81 8.18
N PRO A 150 -13.29 -5.98 8.79
CA PRO A 150 -14.34 -6.98 9.04
C PRO A 150 -15.25 -6.67 10.22
N THR A 151 -14.79 -5.88 11.19
CA THR A 151 -15.46 -5.70 12.48
C THR A 151 -15.16 -4.32 13.06
N ASN A 152 -16.11 -3.75 13.78
CA ASN A 152 -15.95 -2.54 14.59
C ASN A 152 -16.00 -2.86 16.10
N PHE A 153 -16.19 -1.86 16.96
CA PHE A 153 -16.24 -2.04 18.43
C PHE A 153 -17.63 -2.40 18.97
N GLY A 154 -18.60 -2.72 18.11
CA GLY A 154 -19.94 -3.18 18.48
C GLY A 154 -21.09 -2.31 17.96
N ALA A 155 -20.83 -1.41 17.01
CA ALA A 155 -21.88 -0.65 16.31
C ALA A 155 -22.40 -1.40 15.08
N GLU A 156 -23.53 -0.95 14.53
CA GLU A 156 -24.12 -1.48 13.29
C GLU A 156 -23.32 -1.10 12.03
N ASN A 157 -22.76 0.11 12.00
CA ASN A 157 -22.06 0.64 10.85
C ASN A 157 -20.63 1.04 11.23
N THR A 158 -19.72 0.98 10.26
CA THR A 158 -18.33 1.43 10.41
C THR A 158 -18.15 2.75 9.69
N THR A 159 -17.59 3.75 10.38
CA THR A 159 -17.34 5.07 9.81
C THR A 159 -15.84 5.32 9.74
N ILE A 160 -15.31 5.90 8.66
CA ILE A 160 -13.89 6.27 8.56
C ILE A 160 -13.79 7.69 8.00
N TYR A 161 -12.98 8.54 8.65
CA TYR A 161 -12.77 9.93 8.23
C TYR A 161 -11.47 10.13 7.45
N TYR A 162 -10.45 9.34 7.76
CA TYR A 162 -9.11 9.51 7.18
C TYR A 162 -8.34 8.20 7.12
N ILE A 163 -7.72 7.94 5.97
CA ILE A 163 -6.73 6.88 5.80
C ILE A 163 -5.44 7.52 5.28
N GLY A 164 -4.39 7.44 6.10
CA GLY A 164 -3.05 7.92 5.78
C GLY A 164 -2.14 6.76 5.44
N LEU A 165 -1.46 6.84 4.29
CA LEU A 165 -0.43 5.88 3.89
C LEU A 165 0.95 6.56 3.86
N ARG A 166 1.92 5.97 4.56
CA ARG A 166 3.31 6.42 4.62
C ARG A 166 4.24 5.41 3.97
N GLY A 167 5.14 5.87 3.12
CA GLY A 167 6.09 4.99 2.47
C GLY A 167 6.86 5.63 1.34
N GLU A 168 7.41 4.79 0.47
CA GLU A 168 8.16 5.20 -0.71
C GLU A 168 7.42 4.77 -1.95
N TRP A 169 7.37 5.63 -2.96
CA TRP A 169 6.86 5.29 -4.29
C TRP A 169 8.02 5.17 -5.27
N THR A 170 7.91 4.20 -6.17
CA THR A 170 8.83 3.98 -7.27
C THR A 170 8.04 3.86 -8.56
N PRO A 171 8.49 4.49 -9.66
CA PRO A 171 7.80 4.37 -10.93
C PRO A 171 7.74 2.91 -11.35
N GLY A 172 6.55 2.43 -11.72
CA GLY A 172 6.38 1.07 -12.21
C GLY A 172 7.17 0.87 -13.49
N HIS A 173 8.13 -0.05 -13.48
CA HIS A 173 8.77 -0.51 -14.72
C HIS A 173 7.72 -1.29 -15.50
N LYS A 174 7.04 -0.62 -16.45
CA LYS A 174 6.41 -1.33 -17.56
C LYS A 174 7.58 -1.93 -18.36
N HIS A 175 7.97 -3.17 -18.05
CA HIS A 175 8.82 -3.95 -18.94
C HIS A 175 8.04 -4.09 -20.25
N GLY A 176 8.22 -3.13 -21.16
CA GLY A 176 8.04 -3.39 -22.57
C GLY A 176 8.95 -4.57 -22.86
N VAL A 177 8.34 -5.69 -23.25
CA VAL A 177 9.03 -6.95 -23.52
C VAL A 177 10.26 -6.65 -24.37
N THR A 178 11.44 -6.64 -23.76
CA THR A 178 12.70 -6.68 -24.50
C THR A 178 12.75 -8.08 -25.08
N ILE A 179 12.27 -8.22 -26.31
CA ILE A 179 12.48 -9.44 -27.08
C ILE A 179 13.99 -9.53 -27.27
N CYS A 180 14.66 -10.27 -26.38
CA CYS A 180 16.01 -10.73 -26.61
C CYS A 180 15.91 -11.74 -27.76
N THR A 181 15.87 -11.25 -29.00
CA THR A 181 16.12 -12.08 -30.17
C THR A 181 17.56 -12.54 -30.06
N TYR A 182 17.76 -13.71 -29.47
CA TYR A 182 19.03 -14.41 -29.59
C TYR A 182 19.11 -14.86 -31.05
N GLU A 183 19.71 -14.03 -31.90
CA GLU A 183 20.06 -14.46 -33.23
C GLU A 183 21.13 -15.55 -33.11
N ALA A 184 20.71 -16.80 -33.00
CA ALA A 184 21.59 -17.94 -33.21
C ALA A 184 21.92 -18.00 -34.71
N ARG A 185 22.71 -17.04 -35.21
CA ARG A 185 23.45 -17.24 -36.45
C ARG A 185 24.63 -18.13 -36.09
N PRO A 186 24.74 -19.36 -36.63
CA PRO A 186 25.96 -20.13 -36.49
C PRO A 186 27.11 -19.34 -37.11
N MET A 187 28.04 -18.89 -36.28
CA MET A 187 29.24 -18.20 -36.72
C MET A 187 30.22 -19.29 -37.17
N LEU A 188 30.39 -19.44 -38.50
CA LEU A 188 31.24 -20.48 -39.12
C LEU A 188 32.73 -20.40 -38.73
N GLU A 189 33.16 -19.34 -38.03
CA GLU A 189 34.58 -19.11 -37.70
C GLU A 189 35.09 -19.84 -36.44
N ASP A 190 34.22 -20.50 -35.64
CA ASP A 190 34.65 -21.15 -34.38
C ASP A 190 35.07 -22.63 -34.54
N HIS A 191 34.83 -23.25 -35.70
CA HIS A 191 35.33 -24.60 -35.96
C HIS A 191 36.77 -24.57 -36.50
N LYS A 192 37.74 -24.36 -35.60
CA LYS A 192 39.15 -24.67 -35.92
C LYS A 192 39.32 -26.20 -35.98
N LEU A 193 39.33 -26.76 -37.19
CA LEU A 193 39.81 -28.11 -37.44
C LEU A 193 41.33 -28.14 -37.25
N SER A 194 41.79 -28.53 -36.06
CA SER A 194 43.20 -28.83 -35.81
C SER A 194 43.46 -30.34 -35.86
N ASN A 195 43.96 -30.77 -37.02
CA ASN A 195 44.86 -31.90 -37.27
C ASN A 195 44.44 -33.31 -36.83
N ILE A 196 43.87 -34.06 -37.77
CA ILE A 196 43.97 -35.52 -37.86
C ILE A 196 44.99 -35.87 -38.95
N ASP A 197 46.25 -36.03 -38.56
CA ASP A 197 47.35 -36.59 -39.34
C ASP A 197 48.47 -36.91 -38.33
N SER A 198 49.10 -38.08 -38.22
CA SER A 198 49.10 -39.31 -39.00
C SER A 198 49.61 -40.42 -38.05
N VAL A 199 48.98 -41.61 -38.01
CA VAL A 199 49.58 -42.81 -37.40
C VAL A 199 49.87 -43.81 -38.50
N SER A 200 51.03 -43.68 -39.15
CA SER A 200 51.61 -44.71 -40.00
C SER A 200 52.58 -45.55 -39.17
N LYS A 201 52.14 -46.76 -38.84
CA LYS A 201 52.87 -47.83 -38.16
C LYS A 201 53.86 -48.47 -39.15
N ALA A 202 55.15 -48.51 -38.84
CA ALA A 202 56.13 -49.31 -39.58
C ALA A 202 56.57 -50.51 -38.72
N ILE A 203 56.58 -51.68 -39.36
CA ILE A 203 56.95 -52.99 -38.83
C ILE A 203 58.47 -53.15 -38.92
N GLN A 204 59.09 -53.71 -37.89
CA GLN A 204 60.36 -54.42 -38.00
C GLN A 204 60.26 -55.74 -37.24
#